data_AF-A0A942BSW0-F1
#
_entry.id   AF-A0A942BSW0-F1
#
_cell.length_a   1.000
_cell.length_b   1.000
_cell.length_c   1.000
_cell.angle_alpha   90.00
_cell.angle_beta   90.00
_cell.angle_gamma   90.00
#
_symmetry.space_group_name_H-M   'P 1'
#
loop_
_entity.id
_entity.type
_entity.pdbx_description
1 polymer ?
#
loop_
_entity_poly.entity_id
_entity_poly.type
_entity_poly.pdbx_seq_one_letter_code
_entity_poly.pdbx_strand_id
1 'polypeptide(L)'
;MPGARPPLAVLRAEGVPVGGNARPSKPSCFTGIAWACSTAGSLDRDASWSASLERIARPGSATRLGRGRERCGSVVGPTPSCYGRGVRGHLILVPTPIGNLGDLTERAKEALAEADLVACEDTRRTGGLLKHLGIEKPLLRFDDHAGEEAYARVAAELSSGRTLAYCSDAGMPGINDPGFEIARAARAAGAEVTVLPGASAVTLAVVASGLPCHAFSFLGYLPSRSEPRRGFLKAIGGREETTVVFETPHRIHETLSELAELLPDREIALGRELTKLHESWYRGTPSEIMTLLGNEGRGEMVLVIAGAAAKRVVSEAGADFAGELPEWALRYLDAAREGGLTLREAVKPLAKHLGVSASDLYKLAAER
;
A
#
# COMPACT_ATOMS: atom_id res chain seq x y z
N MET A 1 17.81 -2.34 40.03
CA MET A 1 18.24 -1.79 38.72
C MET A 1 17.81 -2.78 37.65
N PRO A 2 16.59 -2.70 37.10
CA PRO A 2 16.14 -3.68 36.13
C PRO A 2 16.73 -3.36 34.75
N GLY A 3 17.38 -4.37 34.18
CA GLY A 3 18.14 -4.30 32.94
C GLY A 3 17.29 -4.08 31.70
N ALA A 4 17.88 -3.35 30.75
CA ALA A 4 17.32 -3.02 29.45
C ALA A 4 16.96 -4.26 28.63
N ARG A 5 15.75 -4.27 28.07
CA ARG A 5 15.32 -5.21 27.02
C ARG A 5 16.09 -4.93 25.72
N PRO A 6 16.39 -5.92 24.88
CA PRO A 6 17.00 -5.67 23.58
C PRO A 6 15.99 -4.96 22.65
N PRO A 7 16.44 -4.00 21.82
CA PRO A 7 15.56 -3.34 20.86
C PRO A 7 15.11 -4.31 19.76
N LEU A 8 13.85 -4.18 19.34
CA LEU A 8 13.28 -4.84 18.17
C LEU A 8 14.09 -4.48 16.91
N ALA A 9 14.34 -5.48 16.08
CA ALA A 9 15.39 -5.51 15.07
C ALA A 9 15.26 -4.41 13.99
N VAL A 10 16.40 -3.80 13.66
CA VAL A 10 16.61 -3.12 12.37
C VAL A 10 16.62 -4.20 11.29
N LEU A 11 15.59 -4.26 10.46
CA LEU A 11 15.63 -5.09 9.26
C LEU A 11 16.49 -4.38 8.22
N ARG A 12 17.78 -4.72 8.18
CA ARG A 12 18.65 -4.38 7.05
C ARG A 12 18.43 -5.44 5.97
N ALA A 13 17.97 -5.05 4.78
CA ALA A 13 18.02 -5.92 3.62
C ALA A 13 19.49 -6.04 3.19
N GLU A 14 20.12 -7.19 3.40
CA GLU A 14 21.42 -7.48 2.80
C GLU A 14 21.22 -7.63 1.29
N GLY A 15 22.00 -6.87 0.51
CA GLY A 15 21.86 -6.77 -0.94
C GLY A 15 21.98 -8.13 -1.63
N VAL A 16 21.01 -8.44 -2.48
CA VAL A 16 21.07 -9.60 -3.39
C VAL A 16 22.09 -9.29 -4.50
N PRO A 17 23.10 -10.14 -4.73
CA PRO A 17 24.06 -9.93 -5.81
C PRO A 17 23.38 -10.14 -7.16
N VAL A 18 23.51 -9.14 -8.04
CA VAL A 18 23.01 -9.16 -9.42
C VAL A 18 24.05 -9.85 -10.30
N GLY A 19 23.70 -11.02 -10.87
CA GLY A 19 24.41 -11.58 -12.02
C GLY A 19 24.48 -13.11 -12.08
N GLY A 20 23.88 -13.69 -13.12
CA GLY A 20 24.13 -15.09 -13.52
C GLY A 20 23.07 -15.68 -14.46
N ASN A 21 23.41 -15.75 -15.76
CA ASN A 21 22.65 -16.40 -16.83
C ASN A 21 22.13 -17.81 -16.47
N ALA A 22 20.82 -18.04 -16.59
CA ALA A 22 20.25 -19.38 -16.71
C ALA A 22 19.09 -19.39 -17.72
N ARG A 23 19.16 -20.29 -18.71
CA ARG A 23 18.23 -20.49 -19.82
C ARG A 23 16.86 -21.02 -19.35
N PRO A 24 15.77 -20.81 -20.11
CA PRO A 24 14.44 -21.21 -19.68
C PRO A 24 14.18 -22.71 -19.89
N SER A 25 13.71 -23.39 -18.85
CA SER A 25 13.02 -24.68 -18.98
C SER A 25 11.49 -24.46 -18.93
N LYS A 26 10.79 -25.25 -19.74
CA LYS A 26 9.36 -25.14 -20.11
C LYS A 26 8.38 -25.25 -18.92
N PRO A 27 7.15 -24.72 -19.04
CA PRO A 27 6.17 -24.75 -17.97
C PRO A 27 5.47 -26.13 -17.89
N SER A 28 5.23 -26.60 -16.66
CA SER A 28 4.30 -27.70 -16.40
C SER A 28 2.95 -27.13 -15.96
N CYS A 29 1.91 -27.66 -16.60
CA CYS A 29 0.52 -27.35 -16.37
C CYS A 29 0.11 -27.72 -14.93
N PHE A 30 -0.57 -26.81 -14.23
CA PHE A 30 -1.49 -27.21 -13.16
C PHE A 30 -2.83 -26.52 -13.36
N THR A 31 -3.82 -27.38 -13.50
CA THR A 31 -5.24 -27.15 -13.74
C THR A 31 -5.95 -26.78 -12.44
N GLY A 32 -6.83 -25.77 -12.54
CA GLY A 32 -8.18 -25.76 -11.97
C GLY A 32 -8.35 -25.84 -10.45
N ILE A 33 -8.80 -24.72 -9.85
CA ILE A 33 -9.71 -24.77 -8.70
C ILE A 33 -10.89 -23.83 -8.97
N ALA A 34 -12.07 -24.43 -9.08
CA ALA A 34 -13.36 -23.78 -9.22
C ALA A 34 -13.80 -23.20 -7.87
N TRP A 35 -14.34 -21.98 -7.88
CA TRP A 35 -15.03 -21.41 -6.73
C TRP A 35 -16.45 -21.99 -6.65
N ALA A 36 -16.69 -22.80 -5.62
CA ALA A 36 -18.02 -23.27 -5.27
C ALA A 36 -18.77 -22.16 -4.53
N CYS A 37 -19.92 -21.79 -5.09
CA CYS A 37 -20.91 -20.91 -4.48
C CYS A 37 -21.76 -21.76 -3.51
N SER A 38 -21.77 -21.43 -2.22
CA SER A 38 -22.74 -21.97 -1.27
C SER A 38 -23.64 -20.86 -0.76
N THR A 39 -24.94 -21.05 -0.96
CA THR A 39 -26.05 -20.29 -0.37
C THR A 39 -26.91 -21.23 0.47
N ALA A 40 -27.62 -20.62 1.43
CA ALA A 40 -28.54 -21.20 2.43
C ALA A 40 -27.84 -22.00 3.54
N GLY A 41 -28.11 -21.85 4.83
CA GLY A 41 -29.18 -21.28 5.67
C GLY A 41 -28.82 -21.82 7.09
N SER A 42 -29.21 -21.29 8.25
CA SER A 42 -30.49 -20.74 8.67
C SER A 42 -30.38 -20.38 10.17
N LEU A 43 -31.12 -19.34 10.60
CA LEU A 43 -31.87 -19.27 11.89
C LEU A 43 -31.06 -19.30 13.21
N ASP A 44 -31.34 -18.55 14.27
CA ASP A 44 -32.32 -17.51 14.61
C ASP A 44 -31.94 -16.98 16.00
N ARG A 45 -32.41 -15.77 16.34
CA ARG A 45 -32.72 -15.19 17.66
C ARG A 45 -32.27 -13.74 17.84
N ASP A 46 -33.27 -12.87 17.71
CA ASP A 46 -33.73 -11.89 18.70
C ASP A 46 -32.77 -10.77 19.14
N ALA A 47 -33.13 -9.49 19.19
CA ALA A 47 -34.42 -8.83 18.99
C ALA A 47 -34.22 -7.30 18.85
N SER A 48 -35.25 -6.69 18.25
CA SER A 48 -35.78 -5.35 18.53
C SER A 48 -34.88 -4.12 18.34
N TRP A 49 -35.12 -3.40 17.24
CA TRP A 49 -35.65 -2.03 17.33
C TRP A 49 -36.70 -1.84 16.23
N SER A 50 -37.95 -1.70 16.68
CA SER A 50 -39.15 -1.34 15.92
C SER A 50 -38.99 0.02 15.24
N ALA A 51 -39.22 0.07 13.92
CA ALA A 51 -40.45 0.58 13.30
C ALA A 51 -40.47 2.11 13.09
N SER A 52 -40.32 2.50 11.82
CA SER A 52 -41.06 3.60 11.20
C SER A 52 -41.59 3.11 9.85
N LEU A 53 -42.84 2.65 9.88
CA LEU A 53 -43.79 2.60 8.76
C LEU A 53 -43.98 4.06 8.25
N GLU A 54 -44.27 4.41 7.00
CA GLU A 54 -44.92 3.70 5.89
C GLU A 54 -44.98 4.60 4.64
N ARG A 55 -45.26 3.97 3.49
CA ARG A 55 -45.88 4.50 2.24
C ARG A 55 -45.03 5.45 1.38
N ILE A 56 -44.78 5.16 0.09
CA ILE A 56 -45.79 5.00 -0.98
C ILE A 56 -45.48 3.83 -1.94
N ALA A 57 -46.53 3.14 -2.37
CA ALA A 57 -46.60 1.99 -3.30
C ALA A 57 -46.45 2.39 -4.79
N ARG A 58 -45.64 1.67 -5.60
CA ARG A 58 -45.97 0.70 -6.70
C ARG A 58 -46.63 1.28 -7.99
N PRO A 59 -46.74 0.54 -9.13
CA PRO A 59 -45.71 -0.04 -10.02
C PRO A 59 -46.04 0.13 -11.54
N GLY A 60 -45.16 -0.31 -12.46
CA GLY A 60 -45.48 -0.55 -13.88
C GLY A 60 -44.23 -0.45 -14.76
N SER A 61 -43.94 -1.29 -15.75
CA SER A 61 -44.70 -2.32 -16.45
C SER A 61 -43.72 -3.31 -17.08
N ALA A 62 -44.00 -4.60 -16.93
CA ALA A 62 -43.35 -5.66 -17.67
C ALA A 62 -43.95 -5.75 -19.09
N THR A 63 -43.09 -5.90 -20.11
CA THR A 63 -43.48 -6.42 -21.42
C THR A 63 -42.68 -7.66 -21.73
N ARG A 64 -43.42 -8.73 -21.96
CA ARG A 64 -42.99 -10.10 -22.28
C ARG A 64 -43.34 -10.38 -23.73
N LEU A 65 -42.34 -10.52 -24.60
CA LEU A 65 -42.38 -11.14 -25.95
C LEU A 65 -40.93 -11.57 -26.24
N GLY A 66 -40.57 -12.74 -26.77
CA GLY A 66 -41.26 -13.92 -27.24
C GLY A 66 -40.20 -15.01 -27.45
N ARG A 67 -40.63 -16.28 -27.54
CA ARG A 67 -39.76 -17.44 -27.77
C ARG A 67 -39.18 -17.38 -29.18
N GLY A 68 -37.86 -17.51 -29.30
CA GLY A 68 -37.14 -17.80 -30.54
C GLY A 68 -35.98 -18.72 -30.21
N ARG A 69 -36.04 -19.96 -30.70
CA ARG A 69 -35.12 -21.05 -30.41
C ARG A 69 -34.22 -21.23 -31.63
N GLU A 70 -32.98 -20.75 -31.60
CA GLU A 70 -31.95 -21.17 -32.56
C GLU A 70 -30.63 -21.43 -31.82
N ARG A 71 -30.09 -22.63 -32.05
CA ARG A 71 -28.75 -23.05 -31.64
C ARG A 71 -27.81 -22.69 -32.78
N CYS A 72 -26.63 -22.15 -32.49
CA CYS A 72 -25.36 -22.89 -32.62
C CYS A 72 -24.17 -21.91 -32.48
N GLY A 73 -23.22 -22.29 -31.63
CA GLY A 73 -21.77 -22.09 -31.75
C GLY A 73 -21.22 -20.73 -32.18
N SER A 74 -20.58 -20.02 -31.26
CA SER A 74 -19.12 -19.78 -31.27
C SER A 74 -18.74 -18.70 -30.24
N VAL A 75 -17.71 -19.00 -29.45
CA VAL A 75 -16.82 -18.10 -28.68
C VAL A 75 -17.18 -16.60 -28.76
N VAL A 76 -17.72 -16.05 -27.67
CA VAL A 76 -17.88 -14.59 -27.50
C VAL A 76 -16.74 -14.09 -26.62
N GLY A 77 -15.60 -13.76 -27.25
CA GLY A 77 -14.71 -12.75 -26.69
C GLY A 77 -15.34 -11.37 -26.86
N PRO A 78 -14.98 -10.36 -26.04
CA PRO A 78 -15.56 -9.03 -26.18
C PRO A 78 -15.15 -8.45 -27.55
N THR A 79 -16.12 -8.26 -28.44
CA THR A 79 -15.89 -7.56 -29.70
C THR A 79 -15.77 -6.05 -29.43
N PRO A 80 -14.76 -5.36 -29.99
CA PRO A 80 -14.70 -3.91 -29.90
C PRO A 80 -15.82 -3.32 -30.74
N SER A 81 -16.70 -2.56 -30.10
CA SER A 81 -17.73 -1.75 -30.75
C SER A 81 -17.12 -0.85 -31.84
N CYS A 82 -17.53 -1.08 -33.09
CA CYS A 82 -17.11 -0.43 -34.33
C CYS A 82 -17.80 0.92 -34.62
N TYR A 83 -18.00 1.76 -33.60
CA TYR A 83 -18.25 3.19 -33.86
C TYR A 83 -16.90 3.89 -34.04
N GLY A 84 -16.68 4.44 -35.24
CA GLY A 84 -15.44 5.07 -35.66
C GLY A 84 -14.89 6.04 -34.62
N ARG A 85 -13.79 5.65 -33.97
CA ARG A 85 -12.93 6.60 -33.27
C ARG A 85 -12.14 7.32 -34.35
N GLY A 86 -12.50 8.58 -34.64
CA GLY A 86 -11.50 9.51 -35.18
C GLY A 86 -10.25 9.42 -34.32
N VAL A 87 -9.06 9.57 -34.92
CA VAL A 87 -7.78 9.41 -34.23
C VAL A 87 -7.77 10.34 -33.01
N ARG A 88 -7.93 9.76 -31.81
CA ARG A 88 -7.84 10.50 -30.55
C ARG A 88 -6.39 10.40 -30.10
N GLY A 89 -5.78 11.53 -29.73
CA GLY A 89 -4.49 11.49 -29.07
C GLY A 89 -4.57 10.69 -27.77
N HIS A 90 -3.40 10.30 -27.27
CA HIS A 90 -3.29 9.42 -26.12
C HIS A 90 -2.26 9.98 -25.15
N LEU A 91 -2.66 10.20 -23.90
CA LEU A 91 -1.73 10.48 -22.81
C LEU A 91 -1.54 9.21 -21.97
N ILE A 92 -0.28 8.84 -21.75
CA ILE A 92 0.12 7.73 -20.89
C ILE A 92 0.88 8.29 -19.69
N LEU A 93 0.31 8.19 -18.49
CA LEU A 93 1.05 8.48 -17.24
C LEU A 93 1.95 7.28 -16.92
N VAL A 94 3.24 7.51 -16.86
CA VAL A 94 4.28 6.49 -16.70
C VAL A 94 4.97 6.67 -15.35
N PRO A 95 4.77 5.74 -14.40
CA PRO A 95 5.51 5.77 -13.15
C PRO A 95 7.00 5.54 -13.36
N THR A 96 7.82 6.30 -12.63
CA THR A 96 9.28 6.23 -12.67
C THR A 96 9.84 5.64 -11.37
N PRO A 97 11.05 5.05 -11.37
CA PRO A 97 11.68 4.57 -10.16
C PRO A 97 11.80 5.61 -9.05
N ILE A 98 11.69 5.17 -7.79
CA ILE A 98 11.89 6.03 -6.60
C ILE A 98 13.30 5.90 -5.99
N GLY A 99 14.20 5.19 -6.66
CA GLY A 99 15.57 4.97 -6.17
C GLY A 99 16.33 3.89 -6.92
N ASN A 100 15.64 2.82 -7.34
CA ASN A 100 16.24 1.70 -8.05
C ASN A 100 15.72 1.57 -9.48
N LEU A 101 16.62 1.68 -10.47
CA LEU A 101 16.28 1.57 -11.89
C LEU A 101 15.63 0.22 -12.26
N GLY A 102 15.85 -0.82 -11.46
CA GLY A 102 15.19 -2.13 -11.62
C GLY A 102 13.67 -2.11 -11.38
N ASP A 103 13.13 -1.07 -10.74
CA ASP A 103 11.69 -0.96 -10.46
C ASP A 103 10.88 -0.42 -11.65
N LEU A 104 11.55 -0.01 -12.74
CA LEU A 104 10.88 0.42 -13.96
C LEU A 104 10.33 -0.80 -14.71
N THR A 105 9.01 -0.84 -14.87
CA THR A 105 8.32 -1.95 -15.55
C THR A 105 8.63 -2.00 -17.05
N GLU A 106 8.56 -3.18 -17.66
CA GLU A 106 8.74 -3.32 -19.12
C GLU A 106 7.71 -2.49 -19.90
N ARG A 107 6.45 -2.49 -19.45
CA ARG A 107 5.39 -1.69 -20.09
C ARG A 107 5.64 -0.18 -20.01
N ALA A 108 6.31 0.29 -18.96
CA ALA A 108 6.73 1.69 -18.87
C ALA A 108 7.85 2.01 -19.87
N LYS A 109 8.82 1.10 -20.04
CA LYS A 109 9.89 1.24 -21.05
C LYS A 109 9.33 1.28 -22.46
N GLU A 110 8.41 0.36 -22.77
CA GLU A 110 7.69 0.31 -24.05
C GLU A 110 6.93 1.62 -24.32
N ALA A 111 6.14 2.10 -23.36
CA ALA A 111 5.40 3.35 -23.52
C ALA A 111 6.31 4.56 -23.77
N LEU A 112 7.46 4.65 -23.10
CA LEU A 112 8.44 5.71 -23.34
C LEU A 112 9.11 5.58 -24.71
N ALA A 113 9.38 4.36 -25.18
CA ALA A 113 9.99 4.10 -26.47
C ALA A 113 9.02 4.34 -27.64
N GLU A 114 7.72 4.11 -27.44
CA GLU A 114 6.69 4.25 -28.47
C GLU A 114 6.09 5.66 -28.53
N ALA A 115 6.11 6.42 -27.44
CA ALA A 115 5.56 7.78 -27.41
C ALA A 115 6.20 8.70 -28.46
N ASP A 116 5.38 9.62 -28.98
CA ASP A 116 5.79 10.68 -29.89
C ASP A 116 6.60 11.79 -29.18
N LEU A 117 6.24 12.04 -27.92
CA LEU A 117 6.75 13.12 -27.07
C LEU A 117 6.68 12.66 -25.61
N VAL A 118 7.73 12.94 -24.85
CA VAL A 118 7.75 12.70 -23.41
C VAL A 118 7.60 14.04 -22.69
N ALA A 119 6.44 14.27 -22.09
CA ALA A 119 6.24 15.36 -21.16
C ALA A 119 6.77 14.96 -19.77
N CYS A 120 7.37 15.89 -19.04
CA CYS A 120 7.97 15.58 -17.74
C CYS A 120 8.12 16.80 -16.84
N GLU A 121 8.20 16.55 -15.54
CA GLU A 121 8.48 17.58 -14.53
C GLU A 121 9.88 18.20 -14.72
N ASP A 122 10.96 17.43 -14.55
CA ASP A 122 12.33 17.85 -14.85
C ASP A 122 12.91 17.11 -16.06
N THR A 123 13.25 17.87 -17.10
CA THR A 123 13.84 17.35 -18.34
C THR A 123 15.23 16.77 -18.16
N ARG A 124 15.99 17.19 -17.14
CA ARG A 124 17.32 16.65 -16.83
C ARG A 124 17.21 15.27 -16.20
N ARG A 125 16.28 15.09 -15.26
CA ARG A 125 16.03 13.78 -14.62
C ARG A 125 15.48 12.78 -15.62
N THR A 126 14.39 13.16 -16.30
CA THR A 126 13.77 12.28 -17.29
C THR A 126 14.71 12.01 -18.47
N GLY A 127 15.47 13.01 -18.92
CA GLY A 127 16.50 12.82 -19.94
C GLY A 127 17.60 11.83 -19.52
N GLY A 128 18.01 11.85 -18.24
CA GLY A 128 18.93 10.87 -17.67
C GLY A 128 18.35 9.45 -17.67
N LEU A 129 17.08 9.30 -17.31
CA LEU A 129 16.36 8.01 -17.36
C LEU A 129 16.29 7.49 -18.80
N LEU A 130 15.83 8.30 -19.76
CA LEU A 130 15.73 7.90 -21.16
C LEU A 130 17.10 7.51 -21.74
N LYS A 131 18.16 8.24 -21.39
CA LYS A 131 19.53 7.90 -21.77
C LYS A 131 19.96 6.55 -21.23
N HIS A 132 19.64 6.22 -19.98
CA HIS A 132 19.94 4.90 -19.41
C HIS A 132 19.22 3.77 -20.15
N LEU A 133 18.01 4.04 -20.65
CA LEU A 133 17.21 3.10 -21.43
C LEU A 133 17.60 3.03 -22.91
N GLY A 134 18.49 3.91 -23.38
CA GLY A 134 18.82 4.03 -24.81
C GLY A 134 17.66 4.56 -25.66
N ILE A 135 16.77 5.36 -25.06
CA ILE A 135 15.60 5.94 -25.72
C ILE A 135 15.88 7.40 -26.06
N GLU A 136 15.68 7.78 -27.32
CA GLU A 136 15.76 9.17 -27.78
C GLU A 136 14.36 9.68 -28.14
N LYS A 137 13.88 10.69 -27.39
CA LYS A 137 12.56 11.32 -27.60
C LYS A 137 12.64 12.82 -27.35
N PRO A 138 11.82 13.63 -28.06
CA PRO A 138 11.66 15.03 -27.68
C PRO A 138 11.06 15.11 -26.27
N LEU A 139 11.54 16.08 -25.49
CA LEU A 139 11.08 16.35 -24.13
C LEU A 139 10.28 17.65 -24.09
N LEU A 140 9.18 17.63 -23.34
CA LEU A 140 8.40 18.81 -22.99
C LEU A 140 8.37 18.96 -21.48
N ARG A 141 8.79 20.12 -20.95
CA ARG A 141 8.66 20.42 -19.53
C ARG A 141 7.20 20.73 -19.19
N PHE A 142 6.65 20.06 -18.19
CA PHE A 142 5.32 20.26 -17.65
C PHE A 142 5.32 19.91 -16.15
N ASP A 143 5.52 20.94 -15.31
CA ASP A 143 5.54 20.88 -13.86
C ASP A 143 4.36 21.68 -13.24
N ASP A 144 4.31 21.82 -11.92
CA ASP A 144 3.25 22.56 -11.21
C ASP A 144 3.22 24.07 -11.54
N HIS A 145 4.27 24.60 -12.17
CA HIS A 145 4.38 25.98 -12.62
C HIS A 145 4.27 26.11 -14.14
N ALA A 146 3.78 25.07 -14.82
CA ALA A 146 3.56 25.08 -16.26
C ALA A 146 2.70 26.29 -16.68
N GLY A 147 3.24 27.11 -17.59
CA GLY A 147 2.52 28.24 -18.17
C GLY A 147 1.55 27.81 -19.28
N GLU A 148 0.71 28.75 -19.73
CA GLU A 148 -0.32 28.51 -20.76
C GLU A 148 0.25 27.90 -22.05
N GLU A 149 1.48 28.26 -22.43
CA GLU A 149 2.16 27.70 -23.61
C GLU A 149 2.34 26.17 -23.52
N ALA A 150 2.67 25.65 -22.34
CA ALA A 150 2.84 24.21 -22.14
C ALA A 150 1.50 23.46 -22.25
N TYR A 151 0.42 24.03 -21.70
CA TYR A 151 -0.93 23.49 -21.86
C TYR A 151 -1.39 23.52 -23.32
N ALA A 152 -1.18 24.64 -24.01
CA ALA A 152 -1.51 24.78 -25.43
C ALA A 152 -0.73 23.76 -26.27
N ARG A 153 0.54 23.53 -25.95
CA ARG A 153 1.37 22.52 -26.61
C ARG A 153 0.84 21.11 -26.39
N VAL A 154 0.54 20.71 -25.15
CA VAL A 154 -0.06 19.40 -24.84
C VAL A 154 -1.38 19.21 -25.59
N ALA A 155 -2.27 20.21 -25.55
CA ALA A 155 -3.56 20.15 -26.22
C ALA A 155 -3.41 20.00 -27.74
N ALA A 156 -2.49 20.74 -28.37
CA ALA A 156 -2.24 20.66 -29.80
C ALA A 156 -1.73 19.28 -30.22
N GLU A 157 -0.74 18.74 -29.50
CA GLU A 157 -0.18 17.42 -29.82
C GLU A 157 -1.23 16.31 -29.69
N LEU A 158 -2.01 16.31 -28.61
CA LEU A 158 -3.08 15.33 -28.41
C LEU A 158 -4.22 15.49 -29.42
N SER A 159 -4.59 16.72 -29.78
CA SER A 159 -5.64 16.98 -30.77
C SER A 159 -5.23 16.53 -32.18
N SER A 160 -3.92 16.45 -32.45
CA SER A 160 -3.38 15.91 -33.70
C SER A 160 -3.33 14.38 -33.76
N GLY A 161 -3.76 13.69 -32.69
CA GLY A 161 -3.79 12.23 -32.64
C GLY A 161 -2.50 11.57 -32.13
N ARG A 162 -1.55 12.34 -31.60
CA ARG A 162 -0.26 11.83 -31.13
C ARG A 162 -0.31 11.23 -29.73
N THR A 163 0.69 10.40 -29.43
CA THR A 163 0.83 9.73 -28.13
C THR A 163 1.88 10.41 -27.26
N LEU A 164 1.47 10.94 -26.11
CA LEU A 164 2.34 11.54 -25.12
C LEU A 164 2.55 10.57 -23.96
N ALA A 165 3.80 10.35 -23.56
CA ALA A 165 4.10 9.80 -22.24
C ALA A 165 4.36 10.95 -21.25
N TYR A 166 3.96 10.77 -20.00
CA TYR A 166 4.23 11.73 -18.92
C TYR A 166 4.90 11.07 -17.72
N CYS A 167 5.99 11.67 -17.25
CA CYS A 167 6.72 11.25 -16.06
C CYS A 167 6.82 12.37 -15.03
N SER A 168 6.59 12.06 -13.75
CA SER A 168 7.10 12.86 -12.63
C SER A 168 8.56 12.50 -12.35
N ASP A 169 9.22 13.30 -11.51
CA ASP A 169 10.63 13.10 -11.15
C ASP A 169 10.91 11.74 -10.50
N ALA A 170 9.95 11.20 -9.76
CA ALA A 170 10.00 9.87 -9.15
C ALA A 170 8.59 9.34 -8.89
N GLY A 171 8.40 8.03 -8.92
CA GLY A 171 7.18 7.38 -8.44
C GLY A 171 5.99 7.57 -9.37
N MET A 172 4.82 7.83 -8.77
CA MET A 172 3.52 7.77 -9.42
C MET A 172 3.05 9.19 -9.80
N PRO A 173 2.98 9.55 -11.10
CA PRO A 173 2.56 10.87 -11.52
C PRO A 173 1.20 11.28 -10.94
N GLY A 174 1.11 12.52 -10.45
CA GLY A 174 -0.09 13.07 -9.82
C GLY A 174 -0.28 12.71 -8.35
N ILE A 175 0.57 11.88 -7.74
CA ILE A 175 0.50 11.57 -6.30
C ILE A 175 1.57 12.35 -5.55
N ASN A 176 1.18 13.55 -5.06
CA ASN A 176 2.09 14.49 -4.40
C ASN A 176 3.29 14.91 -5.28
N ASP A 177 3.06 14.86 -6.60
CA ASP A 177 3.90 15.27 -7.71
C ASP A 177 2.99 15.87 -8.79
N PRO A 178 3.54 16.64 -9.76
CA PRO A 178 2.78 17.08 -10.92
C PRO A 178 2.24 15.90 -11.74
N GLY A 179 1.18 16.15 -12.52
CA GLY A 179 0.56 15.12 -13.38
C GLY A 179 -0.96 15.12 -13.37
N PHE A 180 -1.59 15.61 -12.30
CA PHE A 180 -3.04 15.84 -12.26
C PHE A 180 -3.47 16.80 -13.38
N GLU A 181 -2.74 17.91 -13.53
CA GLU A 181 -3.08 18.97 -14.46
C GLU A 181 -2.96 18.56 -15.93
N ILE A 182 -1.89 17.84 -16.31
CA ILE A 182 -1.75 17.33 -17.67
C ILE A 182 -2.79 16.27 -18.01
N ALA A 183 -3.15 15.40 -17.05
CA ALA A 183 -4.23 14.43 -17.22
C ALA A 183 -5.58 15.11 -17.43
N ARG A 184 -5.85 16.20 -16.71
CA ARG A 184 -7.06 17.01 -16.88
C ARG A 184 -7.06 17.70 -18.25
N ALA A 185 -5.95 18.32 -18.64
CA ALA A 185 -5.80 18.98 -19.94
C ALA A 185 -5.99 17.98 -21.10
N ALA A 186 -5.43 16.78 -21.00
CA ALA A 186 -5.59 15.74 -22.00
C ALA A 186 -7.05 15.31 -22.16
N ARG A 187 -7.77 15.09 -21.05
CA ARG A 187 -9.21 14.78 -21.08
C ARG A 187 -10.03 15.91 -21.69
N ALA A 188 -9.69 17.16 -21.39
CA ALA A 188 -10.35 18.33 -21.97
C ALA A 188 -10.14 18.43 -23.49
N ALA A 189 -8.99 17.96 -23.99
CA ALA A 189 -8.70 17.86 -25.42
C ALA A 189 -9.34 16.63 -26.10
N GLY A 190 -10.14 15.83 -25.38
CA GLY A 190 -10.79 14.63 -25.92
C GLY A 190 -9.85 13.43 -26.10
N ALA A 191 -8.64 13.49 -25.53
CA ALA A 191 -7.66 12.42 -25.59
C ALA A 191 -8.04 11.23 -24.70
N GLU A 192 -7.54 10.05 -25.07
CA GLU A 192 -7.51 8.91 -24.14
C GLU A 192 -6.44 9.17 -23.07
N VAL A 193 -6.71 8.74 -21.83
CA VAL A 193 -5.74 8.82 -20.74
C VAL A 193 -5.59 7.45 -20.11
N THR A 194 -4.37 6.91 -20.20
CA THR A 194 -3.98 5.64 -19.58
C THR A 194 -2.99 5.90 -18.46
N VAL A 195 -3.13 5.17 -17.36
CA VAL A 195 -2.20 5.22 -16.23
C VAL A 195 -1.57 3.85 -16.09
N LEU A 196 -0.24 3.78 -16.18
CA LEU A 196 0.47 2.52 -15.99
C LEU A 196 0.63 2.23 -14.50
N PRO A 197 0.54 0.95 -14.07
CA PRO A 197 0.99 0.57 -12.74
C PRO A 197 2.53 0.68 -12.65
N GLY A 198 3.04 0.96 -11.45
CA GLY A 198 4.48 1.05 -11.22
C GLY A 198 4.82 1.52 -9.81
N ALA A 199 6.05 2.01 -9.64
CA ALA A 199 6.57 2.39 -8.33
C ALA A 199 5.75 3.52 -7.67
N SER A 200 5.46 3.35 -6.38
CA SER A 200 4.87 4.38 -5.54
C SER A 200 5.38 4.20 -4.11
N ALA A 201 6.01 5.25 -3.57
CA ALA A 201 6.51 5.24 -2.20
C ALA A 201 5.36 5.04 -1.18
N VAL A 202 4.15 5.50 -1.50
CA VAL A 202 2.96 5.40 -0.63
C VAL A 202 2.52 3.95 -0.46
N THR A 203 2.30 3.24 -1.58
CA THR A 203 1.83 1.85 -1.53
C THR A 203 2.91 0.90 -1.02
N LEU A 204 4.18 1.15 -1.38
CA LEU A 204 5.31 0.43 -0.81
C LEU A 204 5.34 0.63 0.71
N ALA A 205 5.26 1.87 1.18
CA ALA A 205 5.38 2.17 2.59
C ALA A 205 4.25 1.56 3.44
N VAL A 206 3.00 1.64 2.98
CA VAL A 206 1.89 1.05 3.76
C VAL A 206 2.03 -0.47 3.86
N VAL A 207 2.43 -1.16 2.78
CA VAL A 207 2.63 -2.62 2.80
C VAL A 207 3.82 -3.00 3.65
N ALA A 208 4.96 -2.34 3.43
CA ALA A 208 6.20 -2.62 4.15
C ALA A 208 6.12 -2.22 5.63
N SER A 209 5.25 -1.29 6.02
CA SER A 209 5.10 -0.87 7.42
C SER A 209 4.68 -2.01 8.35
N GLY A 210 3.95 -3.01 7.84
CA GLY A 210 3.33 -4.05 8.66
C GLY A 210 2.08 -3.59 9.43
N LEU A 211 1.63 -2.35 9.23
CA LEU A 211 0.41 -1.81 9.83
C LEU A 211 -0.83 -2.22 9.01
N PRO A 212 -2.05 -2.18 9.60
CA PRO A 212 -3.27 -2.50 8.87
C PRO A 212 -3.40 -1.67 7.58
N CYS A 213 -3.54 -2.35 6.44
CA CYS A 213 -3.52 -1.72 5.12
C CYS A 213 -4.83 -1.92 4.32
N HIS A 214 -5.87 -2.50 4.94
CA HIS A 214 -7.19 -2.69 4.32
C HIS A 214 -7.88 -1.35 4.00
N ALA A 215 -7.63 -0.35 4.82
CA ALA A 215 -7.97 1.04 4.60
C ALA A 215 -6.82 1.89 5.13
N PHE A 216 -6.44 2.91 4.37
CA PHE A 216 -5.44 3.88 4.79
C PHE A 216 -5.69 5.23 4.12
N SER A 217 -5.19 6.29 4.75
CA SER A 217 -5.20 7.64 4.22
C SER A 217 -3.78 8.06 3.86
N PHE A 218 -3.59 8.66 2.69
CA PHE A 218 -2.35 9.36 2.35
C PHE A 218 -2.59 10.86 2.38
N LEU A 219 -1.77 11.60 3.13
CA LEU A 219 -2.01 13.04 3.35
C LEU A 219 -0.87 13.95 2.86
N GLY A 220 0.02 13.44 2.00
CA GLY A 220 1.12 14.23 1.44
C GLY A 220 2.17 14.60 2.49
N TYR A 221 2.78 15.79 2.33
CA TYR A 221 3.78 16.31 3.27
C TYR A 221 3.14 16.93 4.50
N LEU A 222 3.77 16.72 5.66
CA LEU A 222 3.40 17.45 6.88
C LEU A 222 3.68 18.96 6.74
N PRO A 223 2.88 19.82 7.41
CA PRO A 223 3.14 21.25 7.46
C PRO A 223 4.55 21.58 7.96
N SER A 224 5.20 22.55 7.33
CA SER A 224 6.59 22.90 7.65
C SER A 224 6.75 23.59 9.01
N ARG A 225 5.72 24.31 9.47
CA ARG A 225 5.70 25.04 10.75
C ARG A 225 5.14 24.16 11.86
N SER A 226 5.75 24.25 13.05
CA SER A 226 5.41 23.40 14.20
C SER A 226 3.94 23.50 14.63
N GLU A 227 3.37 24.70 14.81
CA GLU A 227 1.99 24.81 15.30
C GLU A 227 0.94 24.19 14.34
N PRO A 228 0.96 24.49 13.02
CA PRO A 228 0.11 23.79 12.05
C PRO A 228 0.37 22.27 12.00
N ARG A 229 1.64 21.85 12.09
CA ARG A 229 2.00 20.42 12.09
C ARG A 229 1.44 19.70 13.30
N ARG A 230 1.56 20.27 14.49
CA ARG A 230 0.96 19.74 15.73
C ARG A 230 -0.56 19.65 15.63
N GLY A 231 -1.22 20.65 15.05
CA GLY A 231 -2.66 20.60 14.76
C GLY A 231 -3.03 19.44 13.84
N PHE A 232 -2.24 19.23 12.78
CA PHE A 232 -2.39 18.13 11.84
C PHE A 232 -2.17 16.76 12.49
N LEU A 233 -1.11 16.60 13.29
CA LEU A 233 -0.81 15.37 14.02
C LEU A 233 -1.90 15.02 15.05
N LYS A 234 -2.47 16.02 15.74
CA LYS A 234 -3.63 15.82 16.63
C LYS A 234 -4.85 15.29 15.85
N ALA A 235 -5.12 15.84 14.67
CA ALA A 235 -6.21 15.38 13.82
C ALA A 235 -6.00 13.93 13.35
N ILE A 236 -4.76 13.55 13.04
CA ILE A 236 -4.41 12.14 12.74
C ILE A 236 -4.71 11.22 13.92
N GLY A 237 -4.52 11.69 15.16
CA GLY A 237 -4.77 10.92 16.38
C GLY A 237 -6.18 10.32 16.50
N GLY A 238 -7.19 10.96 15.88
CA GLY A 238 -8.58 10.50 15.88
C GLY A 238 -8.97 9.60 14.69
N ARG A 239 -8.10 9.42 13.69
CA ARG A 239 -8.39 8.59 12.51
C ARG A 239 -8.30 7.12 12.86
N GLU A 240 -9.24 6.29 12.41
CA GLU A 240 -9.26 4.85 12.71
C GLU A 240 -8.37 4.02 11.79
N GLU A 241 -8.11 4.54 10.59
CA GLU A 241 -7.28 3.91 9.56
C GLU A 241 -5.82 4.34 9.64
N THR A 242 -4.93 3.52 9.08
CA THR A 242 -3.50 3.85 8.95
C THR A 242 -3.32 5.12 8.12
N THR A 243 -2.42 5.99 8.53
CA THR A 243 -2.12 7.25 7.83
C THR A 243 -0.69 7.24 7.33
N VAL A 244 -0.49 7.50 6.03
CA VAL A 244 0.82 7.67 5.39
C VAL A 244 1.05 9.17 5.14
N VAL A 245 2.21 9.66 5.52
CA VAL A 245 2.68 11.02 5.24
C VAL A 245 4.12 11.00 4.78
N PHE A 246 4.51 12.00 4.01
CA PHE A 246 5.91 12.28 3.71
C PHE A 246 6.46 13.29 4.71
N GLU A 247 7.72 13.10 5.09
CA GLU A 247 8.45 14.07 5.89
C GLU A 247 9.84 14.29 5.31
N THR A 248 10.29 15.53 5.43
CA THR A 248 11.61 15.92 4.98
C THR A 248 12.67 15.53 6.01
N PRO A 249 13.89 15.19 5.55
CA PRO A 249 14.98 14.72 6.40
C PRO A 249 15.29 15.66 7.58
N HIS A 250 15.29 16.98 7.34
CA HIS A 250 15.66 17.98 8.33
C HIS A 250 14.60 18.19 9.44
N ARG A 251 13.38 17.65 9.29
CA ARG A 251 12.29 17.82 10.27
C ARG A 251 11.85 16.51 10.94
N ILE A 252 12.45 15.38 10.58
CA ILE A 252 11.98 14.09 11.11
C ILE A 252 12.10 14.01 12.63
N HIS A 253 13.18 14.53 13.21
CA HIS A 253 13.37 14.52 14.68
C HIS A 253 12.35 15.41 15.40
N GLU A 254 12.06 16.60 14.86
CA GLU A 254 11.00 17.47 15.39
C GLU A 254 9.64 16.78 15.32
N THR A 255 9.34 16.14 14.19
CA THR A 255 8.08 15.44 13.96
C THR A 255 7.91 14.25 14.91
N LEU A 256 8.97 13.45 15.10
CA LEU A 256 8.97 12.34 16.06
C LEU A 256 8.81 12.83 17.50
N SER A 257 9.44 13.96 17.87
CA SER A 257 9.24 14.58 19.19
C SER A 257 7.80 15.03 19.39
N GLU A 258 7.21 15.71 18.41
CA GLU A 258 5.81 16.15 18.47
C GLU A 258 4.84 14.96 18.53
N LEU A 259 5.13 13.88 17.79
CA LEU A 259 4.37 12.63 17.88
C LEU A 259 4.51 11.96 19.24
N ALA A 260 5.71 11.94 19.83
CA ALA A 260 5.93 11.38 21.17
C ALA A 260 5.12 12.13 22.24
N GLU A 261 4.95 13.44 22.09
CA GLU A 261 4.11 14.24 22.99
C GLU A 261 2.61 14.03 22.78
N LEU A 262 2.17 14.00 21.51
CA LEU A 262 0.75 14.01 21.16
C LEU A 262 0.13 12.61 21.13
N LEU A 263 0.91 11.61 20.72
CA LEU A 263 0.51 10.23 20.46
C LEU A 263 1.59 9.25 20.97
N PRO A 264 1.92 9.27 22.28
CA PRO A 264 3.10 8.57 22.83
C PRO A 264 3.13 7.06 22.57
N ASP A 265 1.99 6.40 22.70
CA ASP A 265 1.86 4.94 22.56
C ASP A 265 1.49 4.50 21.14
N ARG A 266 1.41 5.45 20.19
CA ARG A 266 1.00 5.16 18.83
C ARG A 266 2.09 4.38 18.12
N GLU A 267 1.72 3.21 17.60
CA GLU A 267 2.59 2.46 16.71
C GLU A 267 2.78 3.22 15.40
N ILE A 268 4.04 3.41 15.00
CA ILE A 268 4.44 4.04 13.76
C ILE A 268 5.53 3.21 13.06
N ALA A 269 5.68 3.42 11.76
CA ALA A 269 6.79 2.92 10.98
C ALA A 269 7.41 4.06 10.17
N LEU A 270 8.73 4.15 10.16
CA LEU A 270 9.50 5.11 9.37
C LEU A 270 10.32 4.33 8.33
N GLY A 271 9.98 4.54 7.06
CA GLY A 271 10.75 4.04 5.93
C GLY A 271 11.69 5.12 5.42
N ARG A 272 12.97 4.79 5.24
CA ARG A 272 14.00 5.71 4.77
C ARG A 272 14.67 5.16 3.53
N GLU A 273 14.90 6.03 2.54
CA GLU A 273 15.63 5.70 1.30
C GLU A 273 15.07 4.45 0.60
N LEU A 274 13.73 4.40 0.48
CA LEU A 274 13.01 3.25 -0.07
C LEU A 274 13.55 2.87 -1.45
N THR A 275 13.78 1.57 -1.66
CA THR A 275 14.37 0.94 -2.85
C THR A 275 15.86 1.23 -3.09
N LYS A 276 16.47 2.17 -2.36
CA LYS A 276 17.87 2.56 -2.56
C LYS A 276 18.82 1.65 -1.76
N LEU A 277 20.13 1.84 -1.98
CA LEU A 277 21.18 1.04 -1.31
C LEU A 277 21.13 1.09 0.23
N HIS A 278 20.67 2.20 0.80
CA HIS A 278 20.60 2.41 2.24
C HIS A 278 19.16 2.39 2.78
N GLU A 279 18.29 1.59 2.14
CA GLU A 279 16.93 1.38 2.63
C GLU A 279 16.95 0.89 4.09
N SER A 280 16.18 1.57 4.94
CA SER A 280 16.01 1.22 6.35
C SER A 280 14.57 1.37 6.78
N TRP A 281 14.13 0.46 7.66
CA TRP A 281 12.83 0.51 8.31
C TRP A 281 12.97 0.54 9.83
N TYR A 282 12.26 1.47 10.46
CA TYR A 282 12.12 1.58 11.91
C TYR A 282 10.66 1.40 12.28
N ARG A 283 10.37 0.65 13.35
CA ARG A 283 9.00 0.41 13.83
C ARG A 283 8.94 0.49 15.35
N GLY A 284 7.84 1.01 15.87
CA GLY A 284 7.60 1.13 17.30
C GLY A 284 6.86 2.41 17.64
N THR A 285 6.97 2.84 18.88
CA THR A 285 6.52 4.17 19.33
C THR A 285 7.43 5.27 18.79
N PRO A 286 6.98 6.54 18.77
CA PRO A 286 7.80 7.65 18.33
C PRO A 286 9.15 7.76 19.08
N SER A 287 9.14 7.53 20.40
CA SER A 287 10.35 7.54 21.23
C SER A 287 11.32 6.41 20.93
N GLU A 288 10.81 5.20 20.66
CA GLU A 288 11.63 4.06 20.25
C GLU A 288 12.30 4.32 18.89
N ILE A 289 11.54 4.82 17.91
CA ILE A 289 12.09 5.16 16.59
C ILE A 289 13.13 6.27 16.69
N MET A 290 12.87 7.32 17.48
CA MET A 290 13.84 8.40 17.67
C MET A 290 15.16 7.89 18.26
N THR A 291 15.10 6.92 19.19
CA THR A 291 16.29 6.30 19.78
C THR A 291 17.07 5.48 18.74
N LEU A 292 16.38 4.69 17.92
CA LEU A 292 17.00 3.86 16.87
C LEU A 292 17.56 4.70 15.71
N LEU A 293 16.90 5.79 15.37
CA LEU A 293 17.33 6.72 14.33
C LEU A 293 18.58 7.52 14.75
N GLY A 294 18.74 7.79 16.05
CA GLY A 294 19.88 8.55 16.57
C GLY A 294 19.94 9.95 15.97
N ASN A 295 21.07 10.31 15.35
CA ASN A 295 21.25 11.58 14.63
C ASN A 295 21.04 11.45 13.11
N GLU A 296 20.60 10.28 12.65
CA GLU A 296 20.50 9.98 11.23
C GLU A 296 19.22 10.56 10.63
N GLY A 297 19.30 11.80 10.16
CA GLY A 297 18.18 12.52 9.56
C GLY A 297 18.31 12.77 8.06
N ARG A 298 19.06 11.96 7.29
CA ARG A 298 19.29 12.19 5.85
C ARG A 298 18.49 11.24 4.97
N GLY A 299 18.18 11.69 3.76
CA GLY A 299 17.46 10.91 2.73
C GLY A 299 15.97 11.23 2.68
N GLU A 300 15.27 10.56 1.77
CA GLU A 300 13.83 10.61 1.63
C GLU A 300 13.16 9.70 2.65
N MET A 301 12.06 10.16 3.24
CA MET A 301 11.40 9.48 4.35
C MET A 301 9.88 9.43 4.17
N VAL A 302 9.32 8.27 4.48
CA VAL A 302 7.88 8.05 4.54
C VAL A 302 7.52 7.58 5.93
N LEU A 303 6.59 8.27 6.57
CA LEU A 303 6.09 7.95 7.89
C LEU A 303 4.70 7.33 7.76
N VAL A 304 4.52 6.18 8.39
CA VAL A 304 3.27 5.44 8.46
C VAL A 304 2.82 5.37 9.91
N ILE A 305 1.62 5.86 10.19
CA ILE A 305 1.08 6.03 11.54
C ILE A 305 -0.13 5.11 11.67
N ALA A 306 -0.14 4.23 12.66
CA ALA A 306 -1.27 3.33 12.85
C ALA A 306 -2.56 4.09 13.15
N GLY A 307 -3.70 3.54 12.74
CA GLY A 307 -4.99 4.11 13.09
C GLY A 307 -5.33 3.97 14.58
N ALA A 308 -6.26 4.77 15.08
CA ALA A 308 -6.70 4.83 16.47
C ALA A 308 -7.13 3.48 17.03
N ALA A 309 -7.82 2.69 16.21
CA ALA A 309 -8.31 1.36 16.56
C ALA A 309 -7.25 0.26 16.46
N ALA A 310 -6.09 0.55 15.87
CA ALA A 310 -4.96 -0.39 15.84
C ALA A 310 -4.43 -0.53 17.27
N LYS A 311 -4.96 -1.50 18.00
CA LYS A 311 -4.30 -2.02 19.19
C LYS A 311 -2.93 -2.50 18.71
N ARG A 312 -1.87 -2.07 19.40
CA ARG A 312 -0.51 -2.60 19.25
C ARG A 312 -0.67 -4.11 19.08
N VAL A 313 -0.39 -4.62 17.88
CA VAL A 313 -0.09 -6.04 17.77
C VAL A 313 1.26 -6.11 18.43
N VAL A 314 1.24 -6.24 19.76
CA VAL A 314 2.39 -6.70 20.50
C VAL A 314 2.69 -8.01 19.77
N SER A 315 3.73 -8.01 18.94
CA SER A 315 4.45 -9.25 18.70
C SER A 315 4.56 -9.86 20.08
N GLU A 316 4.07 -11.09 20.26
CA GLU A 316 4.21 -11.81 21.51
C GLU A 316 5.71 -11.94 21.81
N ALA A 317 6.35 -10.87 22.27
CA ALA A 317 7.42 -10.93 23.23
C ALA A 317 6.72 -11.44 24.49
N GLY A 318 6.43 -12.74 24.48
CA GLY A 318 6.03 -13.45 25.68
C GLY A 318 7.04 -13.08 26.74
N ALA A 319 6.56 -12.66 27.91
CA ALA A 319 7.44 -12.67 29.05
C ALA A 319 7.95 -14.11 29.19
N ASP A 320 9.27 -14.28 29.32
CA ASP A 320 9.84 -15.55 29.76
C ASP A 320 9.18 -15.88 31.10
N PHE A 321 8.38 -16.94 31.15
CA PHE A 321 7.81 -17.43 32.39
C PHE A 321 8.90 -18.21 33.13
N ALA A 322 9.64 -17.54 34.00
CA ALA A 322 10.76 -18.12 34.75
C ALA A 322 10.35 -18.67 36.14
N GLY A 323 9.16 -19.27 36.26
CA GLY A 323 8.64 -19.79 37.52
C GLY A 323 7.90 -21.11 37.37
N GLU A 324 7.56 -21.74 38.50
CA GLU A 324 6.67 -22.92 38.52
C GLU A 324 5.23 -22.51 38.17
N LEU A 325 4.50 -23.40 37.49
CA LEU A 325 3.09 -23.16 37.20
C LEU A 325 2.27 -23.14 38.50
N PRO A 326 1.37 -22.15 38.69
CA PRO A 326 0.46 -22.17 39.82
C PRO A 326 -0.35 -23.47 39.87
N GLU A 327 -0.68 -23.94 41.07
CA GLU A 327 -1.38 -25.21 41.26
C GLU A 327 -2.70 -25.29 40.47
N TRP A 328 -3.42 -24.18 40.34
CA TRP A 328 -4.66 -24.12 39.55
C TRP A 328 -4.41 -24.33 38.04
N ALA A 329 -3.28 -23.87 37.52
CA ALA A 329 -2.89 -24.04 36.12
C ALA A 329 -2.50 -25.50 35.84
N LEU A 330 -1.87 -26.17 36.82
CA LEU A 330 -1.60 -27.60 36.76
C LEU A 330 -2.90 -28.41 36.74
N ARG A 331 -3.85 -28.10 37.62
CA ARG A 331 -5.18 -28.74 37.64
C ARG A 331 -5.93 -28.54 36.32
N TYR A 332 -5.79 -27.37 35.70
CA TYR A 332 -6.38 -27.09 34.39
C TYR A 332 -5.79 -28.00 33.29
N LEU A 333 -4.46 -28.18 33.24
CA LEU A 333 -3.81 -29.06 32.27
C LEU A 333 -4.19 -30.53 32.50
N ASP A 334 -4.27 -30.96 33.76
CA ASP A 334 -4.64 -32.33 34.12
C ASP A 334 -6.10 -32.62 33.73
N ALA A 335 -7.03 -31.70 34.02
CA ALA A 335 -8.43 -31.80 33.61
C ALA A 335 -8.62 -31.77 32.09
N ALA A 336 -7.82 -30.98 31.37
CA ALA A 336 -7.87 -30.93 29.91
C ALA A 336 -7.43 -32.28 29.30
N ARG A 337 -6.41 -32.92 29.87
CA ARG A 337 -5.93 -34.25 29.46
C ARG A 337 -6.98 -35.34 29.72
N GLU A 338 -7.61 -35.32 30.89
CA GLU A 338 -8.71 -36.23 31.22
C GLU A 338 -9.92 -36.02 30.30
N GLY A 339 -10.17 -34.77 29.90
CA GLY A 339 -11.20 -34.39 28.93
C GLY A 339 -10.87 -34.69 27.47
N GLY A 340 -9.73 -35.32 27.18
CA GLY A 340 -9.33 -35.74 25.83
C GLY A 340 -8.76 -34.62 24.94
N LEU A 341 -8.47 -33.44 25.48
CA LEU A 341 -7.78 -32.38 24.75
C LEU A 341 -6.30 -32.70 24.59
N THR A 342 -5.75 -32.33 23.43
CA THR A 342 -4.30 -32.40 23.24
C THR A 342 -3.60 -31.32 24.08
N LEU A 343 -2.36 -31.57 24.49
CA LEU A 343 -1.55 -30.61 25.25
C LEU A 343 -1.47 -29.25 24.55
N ARG A 344 -1.40 -29.25 23.21
CA ARG A 344 -1.35 -28.03 22.40
C ARG A 344 -2.64 -27.22 22.46
N GLU A 345 -3.80 -27.88 22.53
CA GLU A 345 -5.10 -27.24 22.65
C GLU A 345 -5.33 -26.65 24.04
N ALA A 346 -4.81 -27.29 25.08
CA ALA A 346 -4.88 -26.80 26.46
C ALA A 346 -3.91 -25.63 26.73
N VAL A 347 -2.70 -25.67 26.16
CA VAL A 347 -1.67 -24.65 26.41
C VAL A 347 -2.03 -23.28 25.85
N LYS A 348 -2.69 -23.22 24.69
CA LYS A 348 -3.02 -21.96 24.01
C LYS A 348 -3.91 -21.00 24.83
N PRO A 349 -5.07 -21.43 25.39
CA PRO A 349 -5.88 -20.58 26.25
C PRO A 349 -5.19 -20.27 27.59
N LEU A 350 -4.40 -21.20 28.13
CA LEU A 350 -3.66 -20.99 29.38
C LEU A 350 -2.55 -19.94 29.21
N ALA A 351 -1.79 -20.01 28.12
CA ALA A 351 -0.75 -19.04 27.77
C ALA A 351 -1.32 -17.62 27.65
N LYS A 352 -2.49 -17.50 27.02
CA LYS A 352 -3.22 -16.23 26.90
C LYS A 352 -3.67 -15.70 28.26
N HIS A 353 -4.13 -16.57 29.16
CA HIS A 353 -4.55 -16.17 30.51
C HIS A 353 -3.36 -15.71 31.38
N LEU A 354 -2.22 -16.39 31.25
CA LEU A 354 -1.00 -16.08 31.99
C LEU A 354 -0.16 -14.95 31.37
N GLY A 355 -0.44 -14.56 30.11
CA GLY A 355 0.32 -13.53 29.38
C GLY A 355 1.73 -13.98 28.97
N VAL A 356 1.91 -15.27 28.70
CA VAL A 356 3.21 -15.90 28.42
C VAL A 356 3.25 -16.52 27.03
N SER A 357 4.44 -16.83 26.54
CA SER A 357 4.65 -17.53 25.26
C SER A 357 4.01 -18.92 25.29
N ALA A 358 3.12 -19.21 24.33
CA ALA A 358 2.49 -20.52 24.18
C ALA A 358 3.52 -21.62 23.85
N SER A 359 4.62 -21.27 23.18
CA SER A 359 5.70 -22.20 22.86
C SER A 359 6.47 -22.61 24.11
N ASP A 360 6.76 -21.67 25.01
CA ASP A 360 7.57 -21.96 26.19
C ASP A 360 6.75 -22.62 27.30
N LEU A 361 5.47 -22.24 27.43
CA LEU A 361 4.51 -22.96 28.26
C LEU A 361 4.31 -24.40 27.78
N TYR A 362 4.33 -24.64 26.46
CA TYR A 362 4.25 -25.99 25.90
C TYR A 362 5.46 -26.84 26.28
N LYS A 363 6.68 -26.30 26.19
CA LYS A 363 7.91 -27.02 26.59
C LYS A 363 7.87 -27.40 28.07
N LEU A 364 7.56 -26.44 28.94
CA LEU A 364 7.48 -26.66 30.39
C LEU A 364 6.38 -27.67 30.77
N ALA A 365 5.24 -27.65 30.06
CA ALA A 365 4.18 -28.61 30.28
C ALA A 365 4.45 -30.00 29.66
N ALA A 366 5.35 -30.11 28.68
CA ALA A 366 5.75 -31.35 28.02
C ALA A 366 6.91 -32.07 28.74
N GLU A 367 7.70 -31.34 29.53
CA GLU A 367 8.74 -31.88 30.41
C GLU A 367 8.18 -32.47 31.72
N ARG A 368 6.86 -32.33 31.93
CA ARG A 368 6.08 -32.92 33.03
C ARG A 368 5.34 -34.17 32.54
#